data_AF-A0A9E3RJR4-F1
#
_entry.id   AF-A0A9E3RJR4-F1
#
_cell.length_a   1.000
_cell.length_b   1.000
_cell.length_c   1.000
_cell.angle_alpha   90.00
_cell.angle_beta   90.00
_cell.angle_gamma   90.00
#
_symmetry.space_group_name_H-M   'P 1'
#
loop_
_entity.id
_entity.type
_entity.pdbx_description
1 polymer ?
#
loop_
_entity_poly.entity_id
_entity_poly.type
_entity_poly.pdbx_seq_one_letter_code
_entity_poly.pdbx_strand_id
1 'polypeptide(L)' 'MTDQVFTVEDTVDTLMARHPATMAVFNAFGVDTCCGAHSSVREASARDGVDEAALVAALDRAIAEAR' A
#
# COMPACT_ATOMS: atom_id res chain seq x y z
N MET A 1 17.42 -9.05 6.79
CA MET A 1 16.18 -9.51 6.14
C MET A 1 15.07 -8.75 6.81
N THR A 2 14.61 -7.66 6.22
CA THR A 2 13.47 -6.90 6.76
C THR A 2 12.25 -7.80 6.60
N ASP A 3 11.57 -8.13 7.70
CA ASP A 3 10.37 -8.96 7.72
C ASP A 3 9.20 -8.14 7.16
N GLN A 4 9.23 -7.88 5.85
CA GLN A 4 8.13 -7.25 5.16
C GLN A 4 7.01 -8.28 4.98
N VAL A 5 5.88 -8.04 5.63
CA VAL A 5 4.66 -8.88 5.55
C VAL A 5 3.92 -8.74 4.20
N PHE A 6 4.36 -7.82 3.34
CA PHE A 6 3.87 -7.62 1.98
C PHE A 6 4.99 -7.13 1.05
N THR A 7 4.79 -7.23 -0.25
CA THR A 7 5.72 -6.75 -1.28
C THR A 7 5.08 -5.66 -2.16
N VAL A 8 5.90 -4.84 -2.81
CA VAL A 8 5.38 -3.80 -3.74
C VAL A 8 4.75 -4.36 -5.01
N GLU A 9 4.94 -5.66 -5.27
CA GLU A 9 4.30 -6.38 -6.38
C GLU A 9 2.91 -6.91 -6.00
N ASP A 10 2.60 -6.98 -4.70
CA ASP A 10 1.24 -7.30 -4.26
C ASP A 10 0.26 -6.21 -4.74
N THR A 11 -0.93 -6.65 -5.11
CA THR A 11 -1.99 -5.74 -5.53
C THR A 11 -2.56 -4.99 -4.35
N VAL A 12 -2.98 -3.75 -4.62
CA VAL A 12 -3.60 -2.89 -3.62
C VAL A 12 -4.86 -3.57 -3.03
N ASP A 13 -5.65 -4.27 -3.85
CA ASP A 13 -6.81 -5.04 -3.37
C ASP A 13 -6.43 -6.15 -2.37
N THR A 14 -5.37 -6.90 -2.67
CA THR A 14 -4.90 -7.99 -1.80
C THR A 14 -4.42 -7.44 -0.47
N LEU A 15 -3.68 -6.33 -0.48
CA LEU A 15 -3.25 -5.64 0.74
C LEU A 15 -4.44 -5.17 1.57
N MET A 16 -5.41 -4.49 0.95
CA MET A 16 -6.58 -3.97 1.67
C MET A 16 -7.45 -5.10 2.22
N ALA A 17 -7.59 -6.21 1.50
CA ALA A 17 -8.34 -7.39 1.94
C ALA A 17 -7.68 -8.09 3.14
N ARG A 18 -6.34 -8.18 3.16
CA ARG A 18 -5.58 -8.77 4.28
C ARG A 18 -5.42 -7.81 5.46
N HIS A 19 -5.25 -6.52 5.16
CA HIS A 19 -4.91 -5.49 6.12
C HIS A 19 -5.78 -4.24 5.85
N PRO A 20 -7.02 -4.19 6.35
CA PRO A 20 -7.92 -3.05 6.12
C PRO A 20 -7.37 -1.72 6.66
N ALA A 21 -6.43 -1.74 7.62
CA ALA A 21 -5.72 -0.54 8.10
C ALA A 21 -4.91 0.16 7.00
N THR A 22 -4.49 -0.55 5.95
CA THR A 22 -3.73 0.02 4.83
C THR A 22 -4.56 0.97 3.97
N MET A 23 -5.90 0.85 3.94
CA MET A 23 -6.78 1.78 3.22
C MET A 23 -6.57 3.23 3.67
N ALA A 24 -6.39 3.47 4.97
CA ALA A 24 -6.18 4.82 5.49
C ALA A 24 -4.87 5.42 4.97
N VAL A 25 -3.84 4.59 4.80
CA VAL A 25 -2.55 4.99 4.24
C VAL A 25 -2.70 5.35 2.76
N PHE A 26 -3.28 4.46 1.94
CA PHE A 26 -3.48 4.76 0.52
C PHE A 26 -4.28 6.05 0.30
N ASN A 27 -5.35 6.25 1.09
CA ASN A 27 -6.13 7.48 1.04
C ASN A 27 -5.35 8.72 1.49
N ALA A 28 -4.48 8.60 2.50
CA ALA A 28 -3.64 9.71 2.98
C ALA A 28 -2.57 10.11 1.96
N PHE A 29 -2.05 9.15 1.19
CA PHE A 29 -1.07 9.38 0.12
C PHE A 29 -1.73 9.80 -1.20
N GLY A 30 -3.07 9.78 -1.30
CA GLY A 30 -3.80 10.15 -2.51
C GLY A 30 -3.73 9.10 -3.62
N VAL A 31 -3.49 7.83 -3.27
CA VAL A 31 -3.45 6.72 -4.22
C VAL A 31 -4.87 6.36 -4.63
N ASP A 32 -5.19 6.40 -5.93
CA ASP A 32 -6.52 6.07 -6.44
C ASP A 32 -6.74 4.56 -6.44
N THR A 33 -7.27 4.04 -5.34
CA THR A 33 -7.59 2.63 -5.16
C THR A 33 -8.91 2.24 -5.83
N CYS A 34 -9.73 3.21 -6.26
CA CYS A 34 -11.03 2.97 -6.89
C CYS A 34 -10.90 2.52 -8.34
N CYS A 35 -9.89 3.01 -9.07
CA CYS A 35 -9.63 2.63 -10.45
C CYS A 35 -8.41 1.68 -10.59
N GLY A 36 -7.64 1.48 -9.52
CA GLY A 36 -6.37 0.76 -9.51
C GLY A 36 -6.29 -0.44 -8.56
N ALA A 37 -7.42 -1.00 -8.10
CA ALA A 37 -7.42 -2.11 -7.15
C ALA A 37 -6.59 -3.33 -7.63
N HIS A 38 -6.58 -3.60 -8.93
CA HIS A 38 -5.77 -4.66 -9.57
C HIS A 38 -4.31 -4.27 -9.85
N SER A 39 -3.95 -3.01 -9.64
CA SER A 39 -2.58 -2.54 -9.81
C SER A 39 -1.74 -2.90 -8.57
N SER A 40 -0.47 -3.19 -8.81
CA SER A 40 0.50 -3.37 -7.74
C SER A 40 0.73 -2.05 -6.99
N VAL A 41 1.20 -2.13 -5.73
CA VAL A 41 1.57 -0.94 -4.95
C VAL A 41 2.59 -0.07 -5.70
N ARG A 42 3.55 -0.71 -6.39
CA ARG A 42 4.51 -0.02 -7.28
C ARG A 42 3.82 0.75 -8.39
N GLU A 43 2.93 0.11 -9.13
CA GLU A 43 2.22 0.75 -10.25
C GLU A 43 1.34 1.90 -9.77
N ALA A 44 0.64 1.71 -8.65
CA ALA A 44 -0.20 2.74 -8.06
C ALA A 44 0.64 3.96 -7.63
N SER A 45 1.78 3.73 -6.97
CA SER A 45 2.73 4.78 -6.59
C SER A 45 3.26 5.53 -7.81
N ALA A 46 3.68 4.81 -8.86
CA ALA A 46 4.22 5.39 -10.08
C ALA A 46 3.16 6.18 -10.86
N ARG A 47 1.93 5.67 -10.93
CA ARG A 47 0.78 6.32 -11.59
C ARG A 47 0.43 7.64 -10.93
N ASP A 48 0.35 7.63 -9.60
CA ASP A 48 -0.10 8.79 -8.82
C ASP A 48 1.06 9.72 -8.42
N GLY A 49 2.30 9.39 -8.85
CA GLY A 49 3.50 10.19 -8.61
C GLY A 49 3.93 10.22 -7.14
N VAL A 50 3.58 9.18 -6.39
CA VAL A 50 3.83 9.03 -4.97
C VAL A 50 5.19 8.36 -4.75
N ASP A 51 5.89 8.77 -3.70
CA ASP A 51 7.13 8.12 -3.29
C ASP A 51 6.84 6.67 -2.80
N GLU A 52 7.24 5.69 -3.62
CA GLU A 52 7.08 4.25 -3.34
C GLU A 52 7.68 3.88 -1.97
N ALA A 53 8.86 4.41 -1.63
CA ALA A 53 9.53 4.08 -0.38
C ALA A 53 8.79 4.66 0.83
N ALA A 54 8.29 5.89 0.72
CA ALA A 54 7.48 6.51 1.77
C ALA A 54 6.14 5.78 1.96
N LEU A 55 5.49 5.39 0.87
CA LEU A 55 4.24 4.63 0.91
C LEU A 55 4.46 3.26 1.58
N VAL A 56 5.49 2.52 1.17
CA VAL A 56 5.82 1.21 1.75
C VAL A 56 6.10 1.32 3.25
N ALA A 57 6.87 2.30 3.68
CA ALA A 57 7.15 2.51 5.09
C ALA A 57 5.88 2.85 5.90
N ALA A 58 4.97 3.64 5.34
CA ALA A 58 3.70 3.96 5.99
C ALA A 58 2.75 2.75 6.05
N LEU A 59 2.70 1.93 4.99
CA LEU A 59 1.93 0.69 4.96
C LEU A 59 2.44 -0.31 6.00
N ASP A 60 3.76 -0.53 6.05
CA ASP A 60 4.39 -1.43 7.01
C ASP A 60 4.08 -1.00 8.46
N ARG A 61 4.20 0.30 8.74
CA ARG A 61 3.85 0.88 10.03
C ARG A 61 2.37 0.68 10.38
N ALA A 62 1.46 0.96 9.45
CA ALA A 62 0.02 0.78 9.69
C ALA A 62 -0.34 -0.68 9.96
N ILE A 63 0.30 -1.63 9.29
CA ILE A 63 0.12 -3.06 9.54
C ILE A 63 0.67 -3.45 10.92
N ALA A 64 1.83 -2.90 11.30
CA ALA A 64 2.43 -3.15 12.61
C ALA A 64 1.60 -2.55 13.77
N GLU A 65 1.02 -1.37 13.59
CA GLU A 65 0.16 -0.69 14.58
C GLU A 65 -1.23 -1.32 14.69
N ALA A 66 -1.71 -2.01 13.64
CA ALA A 66 -3.00 -2.71 13.64
C ALA A 66 -2.95 -4.14 14.20
N ARG A 67 -1.78 -4.62 14.66
CA ARG A 67 -1.60 -5.93 15.31
C ARG A 67 -2.10 -5.96 16.74
#